data_AF-A0A970TEH3-F1
#
_entry.id   AF-A0A970TEH3-F1
#
_cell.length_a   1.000
_cell.length_b   1.000
_cell.length_c   1.000
_cell.angle_alpha   90.00
_cell.angle_beta   90.00
_cell.angle_gamma   90.00
#
_symmetry.space_group_name_H-M   'P 1'
#
loop_
_entity.id
_entity.type
_entity.pdbx_description
1 polymer ?
#
loop_
_entity_poly.entity_id
_entity_poly.type
_entity_poly.pdbx_seq_one_letter_code
_entity_poly.pdbx_strand_id
1 'polypeptide(L)'
;MRPQIRIAAVQSGLRFFSNEKQFRRQIALDCERAMAHAPDLIVFPEDVGTGLAALGTGFACRAGSLQQAMIAIALRNLRAILPVLIRRQHSLPRALLLAMAERMREVYISTFSELAAEHQVHMAAGTTLLPHVNEDSGRVYNTFFLFGPSGSVIATADKVNLIDLEADKGLDICAG
;
A
#
# COMPACT_ATOMS: atom_id res chain seq x y z
N MET A 1 17.81 25.69 -23.26
CA MET A 1 16.87 25.77 -22.11
C MET A 1 17.28 24.71 -21.09
N ARG A 2 17.23 25.02 -19.79
CA ARG A 2 17.40 23.99 -18.74
C ARG A 2 16.08 23.24 -18.57
N PRO A 3 16.08 21.92 -18.38
CA PRO A 3 14.85 21.20 -18.08
C PRO A 3 14.27 21.71 -16.75
N GLN A 4 12.94 21.90 -16.72
CA GLN A 4 12.18 22.30 -15.54
C GLN A 4 11.18 21.20 -15.23
N ILE A 5 11.05 20.84 -13.95
CA ILE A 5 10.12 19.84 -13.44
C ILE A 5 9.31 20.46 -12.32
N ARG A 6 7.99 20.26 -12.33
CA ARG A 6 7.05 20.64 -11.28
C ARG A 6 6.65 19.41 -10.50
N ILE A 7 6.76 19.49 -9.18
CA ILE A 7 6.46 18.38 -8.26
C ILE A 7 5.33 18.82 -7.34
N ALA A 8 4.31 17.96 -7.20
CA ALA A 8 3.28 18.09 -6.19
C ALA A 8 3.45 17.00 -5.13
N ALA A 9 3.56 17.39 -3.87
CA ALA A 9 3.63 16.46 -2.75
C ALA A 9 2.26 16.39 -2.04
N VAL A 10 1.71 15.18 -1.96
CA VAL A 10 0.47 14.89 -1.24
C VAL A 10 0.81 14.56 0.20
N GLN A 11 0.11 15.18 1.14
CA GLN A 11 0.20 14.82 2.56
C GLN A 11 -1.14 14.23 3.01
N SER A 12 -1.11 12.97 3.46
CA SER A 12 -2.25 12.29 4.04
C SER A 12 -1.78 11.36 5.16
N GLY A 13 -2.68 11.07 6.11
CA GLY A 13 -2.42 10.10 7.16
C GLY A 13 -2.85 8.70 6.73
N LEU A 14 -2.31 7.68 7.41
CA LEU A 14 -2.76 6.29 7.26
C LEU A 14 -4.27 6.17 7.50
N ARG A 15 -4.97 5.50 6.58
CA ARG A 15 -6.41 5.26 6.67
C ARG A 15 -6.73 3.84 6.24
N PHE A 16 -7.64 3.19 6.96
CA PHE A 16 -8.16 1.88 6.57
C PHE A 16 -9.36 2.03 5.62
N PHE A 17 -9.42 1.14 4.62
CA PHE A 17 -10.48 1.15 3.62
C PHE A 17 -11.30 -0.13 3.74
N SER A 18 -12.59 0.01 3.99
CA SER A 18 -13.50 -1.13 4.08
C SER A 18 -13.81 -1.73 2.71
N ASN A 19 -13.65 -0.95 1.64
CA ASN A 19 -13.82 -1.38 0.26
C ASN A 19 -12.98 -0.53 -0.70
N GLU A 20 -12.83 -1.05 -1.91
CA GLU A 20 -11.92 -0.55 -2.95
C GLU A 20 -12.35 0.82 -3.48
N LYS A 21 -13.65 1.09 -3.53
CA LYS A 21 -14.19 2.38 -3.97
C LYS A 21 -13.77 3.52 -3.02
N GLN A 22 -13.64 3.25 -1.72
CA GLN A 22 -13.17 4.25 -0.76
C GLN A 22 -11.71 4.62 -1.00
N PHE A 23 -10.85 3.63 -1.28
CA PHE A 23 -9.45 3.86 -1.60
C PHE A 23 -9.32 4.65 -2.90
N ARG A 24 -9.92 4.14 -4.00
CA ARG A 24 -9.91 4.78 -5.32
C ARG A 24 -10.38 6.23 -5.26
N ARG A 25 -11.51 6.48 -4.59
CA ARG A 25 -12.04 7.84 -4.43
C ARG A 25 -11.08 8.75 -3.68
N GLN A 26 -10.42 8.26 -2.63
CA GLN A 26 -9.48 9.08 -1.86
C GLN A 26 -8.26 9.45 -2.71
N ILE A 27 -7.64 8.48 -3.38
CA ILE A 27 -6.45 8.72 -4.21
C ILE A 27 -6.80 9.63 -5.40
N ALA A 28 -7.95 9.43 -6.04
CA ALA A 28 -8.42 10.31 -7.10
C ALA A 28 -8.60 11.76 -6.62
N LEU A 29 -9.23 11.98 -5.44
CA LEU A 29 -9.38 13.33 -4.88
C LEU A 29 -8.03 14.00 -4.58
N ASP A 30 -7.06 13.25 -4.07
CA ASP A 30 -5.72 13.78 -3.80
C ASP A 30 -4.94 14.04 -5.10
N CYS A 31 -5.12 13.20 -6.12
CA CYS A 31 -4.60 13.39 -7.47
C CYS A 31 -5.14 14.67 -8.11
N GLU A 32 -6.47 14.88 -8.10
CA GLU A 32 -7.11 16.08 -8.64
C GLU A 32 -6.59 17.37 -7.99
N ARG A 33 -6.43 17.36 -6.67
CA ARG A 33 -5.85 18.49 -5.93
C ARG A 33 -4.42 18.78 -6.36
N ALA A 34 -3.61 17.75 -6.58
CA ALA A 34 -2.25 17.91 -7.09
C ALA A 34 -2.27 18.44 -8.54
N MET A 35 -3.14 17.88 -9.39
CA MET A 35 -3.29 18.25 -10.81
C MET A 35 -3.75 19.69 -11.02
N ALA A 36 -4.40 20.33 -10.04
CA ALA A 36 -4.69 21.76 -10.06
C ALA A 36 -3.43 22.65 -10.23
N HIS A 37 -2.24 22.11 -9.94
CA HIS A 37 -0.95 22.78 -10.13
C HIS A 37 -0.19 22.31 -11.38
N ALA A 38 -0.80 21.44 -12.19
CA ALA A 38 -0.24 20.81 -13.38
C ALA A 38 1.18 20.25 -13.16
N PRO A 39 1.42 19.37 -12.18
CA PRO A 39 2.73 18.80 -11.91
C PRO A 39 3.17 17.83 -13.02
N ASP A 40 4.48 17.64 -13.15
CA ASP A 40 5.06 16.59 -13.98
C ASP A 40 5.23 15.26 -13.18
N LEU A 41 5.28 15.37 -11.85
CA LEU A 41 5.37 14.28 -10.88
C LEU A 41 4.50 14.57 -9.64
N ILE A 42 3.68 13.60 -9.25
CA ILE A 42 2.95 13.59 -7.97
C ILE A 42 3.61 12.60 -7.02
N VAL A 43 3.84 13.01 -5.77
CA VAL A 43 4.46 12.19 -4.71
C VAL A 43 3.46 11.95 -3.59
N PHE A 44 3.13 10.68 -3.35
CA PHE A 44 2.27 10.22 -2.25
C PHE A 44 3.09 9.78 -1.05
N PRO A 45 2.52 9.84 0.17
CA PRO A 45 3.22 9.48 1.40
C PRO A 45 3.40 7.97 1.55
N GLU A 46 4.28 7.59 2.47
CA GLU A 46 4.43 6.22 2.96
C GLU A 46 3.09 5.63 3.46
N ASP A 47 2.94 4.31 3.37
CA ASP A 47 1.82 3.54 3.90
C ASP A 47 0.44 3.84 3.28
N VAL A 48 0.40 4.55 2.15
CA VAL A 48 -0.86 4.89 1.49
C VAL A 48 -1.66 3.64 1.10
N GLY A 49 -0.98 2.56 0.71
CA GLY A 49 -1.62 1.27 0.39
C GLY A 49 -1.84 0.33 1.58
N THR A 50 -1.18 0.56 2.71
CA THR A 50 -1.22 -0.32 3.90
C THR A 50 -2.64 -0.51 4.44
N GLY A 51 -3.46 0.52 4.32
CA GLY A 51 -4.88 0.50 4.71
C GLY A 51 -5.76 -0.51 3.97
N LEU A 52 -5.32 -1.03 2.83
CA LEU A 52 -6.04 -2.03 2.04
C LEU A 52 -6.07 -3.41 2.72
N ALA A 53 -5.23 -3.65 3.73
CA ALA A 53 -5.33 -4.86 4.55
C ALA A 53 -6.69 -5.00 5.25
N ALA A 54 -7.44 -3.90 5.39
CA ALA A 54 -8.76 -3.87 6.00
C ALA A 54 -9.93 -4.08 5.02
N LEU A 55 -9.69 -4.36 3.73
CA LEU A 55 -10.76 -4.57 2.75
C LEU A 55 -11.72 -5.68 3.20
N GLY A 56 -13.02 -5.39 3.20
CA GLY A 56 -14.06 -6.28 3.74
C GLY A 56 -14.29 -6.16 5.25
N THR A 57 -13.56 -5.28 5.95
CA THR A 57 -13.71 -5.04 7.40
C THR A 57 -14.02 -3.56 7.70
N GLY A 58 -15.21 -3.29 8.24
CA GLY A 58 -15.66 -1.91 8.52
C GLY A 58 -15.23 -1.33 9.86
N PHE A 59 -14.69 -2.14 10.78
CA PHE A 59 -14.42 -1.72 12.17
C PHE A 59 -12.99 -1.22 12.41
N ALA A 60 -12.06 -1.47 11.48
CA ALA A 60 -10.63 -1.16 11.63
C ALA A 60 -10.35 0.33 11.90
N CYS A 61 -11.26 1.21 11.47
CA CYS A 61 -11.18 2.67 11.67
C CYS A 61 -11.22 3.12 13.15
N ARG A 62 -11.45 2.21 14.11
CA ARG A 62 -11.55 2.52 15.55
C ARG A 62 -10.33 2.11 16.39
N ALA A 63 -9.32 1.50 15.78
CA ALA A 63 -8.14 1.05 16.52
C ALA A 63 -7.19 2.22 16.83
N GLY A 64 -6.58 2.20 18.02
CA GLY A 64 -5.61 3.22 18.47
C GLY A 64 -4.19 3.03 17.92
N SER A 65 -3.90 1.88 17.29
CA SER A 65 -2.61 1.62 16.63
C SER A 65 -2.76 0.73 15.38
N LEU A 66 -1.84 0.88 14.43
CA LEU A 66 -1.78 0.06 13.22
C LEU A 66 -1.65 -1.44 13.57
N GLN A 67 -0.74 -1.80 14.48
CA GLN A 67 -0.54 -3.19 14.88
C GLN A 67 -1.83 -3.81 15.47
N GLN A 68 -2.51 -3.08 16.37
CA GLN A 68 -3.77 -3.55 16.96
C GLN A 68 -4.87 -3.71 15.91
N ALA A 69 -4.94 -2.77 14.95
CA ALA A 69 -5.87 -2.88 13.84
C ALA A 69 -5.61 -4.15 13.02
N MET A 70 -4.35 -4.38 12.63
CA MET A 70 -3.93 -5.55 11.84
C MET A 70 -4.25 -6.86 12.56
N ILE A 71 -3.96 -6.96 13.86
CA ILE A 71 -4.30 -8.15 14.66
C ILE A 71 -5.82 -8.35 14.70
N ALA A 72 -6.60 -7.30 14.96
CA ALA A 72 -8.05 -7.41 15.03
C ALA A 72 -8.67 -7.81 13.68
N ILE A 73 -8.13 -7.29 12.57
CA ILE A 73 -8.52 -7.69 11.21
C ILE A 73 -8.14 -9.15 10.95
N ALA A 74 -6.95 -9.58 11.35
CA ALA A 74 -6.48 -10.96 11.19
C ALA A 74 -7.41 -11.95 11.92
N LEU A 75 -7.78 -11.65 13.16
CA LEU A 75 -8.71 -12.48 13.95
C LEU A 75 -10.12 -12.59 13.33
N ARG A 76 -10.57 -11.57 12.59
CA ARG A 76 -11.84 -11.61 11.85
C ARG A 76 -11.74 -12.39 10.55
N ASN A 77 -10.55 -12.43 9.96
CA ASN A 77 -10.25 -13.13 8.71
C ASN A 77 -9.58 -14.49 8.93
N LEU A 78 -9.80 -15.13 10.08
CA LEU A 78 -9.16 -16.39 10.47
C LEU A 78 -9.23 -17.46 9.37
N ARG A 79 -10.36 -17.59 8.67
CA ARG A 79 -10.53 -18.56 7.57
C ARG A 79 -9.56 -18.33 6.41
N ALA A 80 -9.28 -17.07 6.08
CA ALA A 80 -8.38 -16.70 5.00
C ALA A 80 -6.89 -16.86 5.40
N ILE A 81 -6.57 -16.59 6.67
CA ILE A 81 -5.17 -16.65 7.16
C ILE A 81 -4.76 -18.05 7.65
N LEU A 82 -5.69 -18.93 8.02
CA LEU A 82 -5.38 -20.24 8.60
C LEU A 82 -4.47 -21.11 7.71
N PRO A 83 -4.66 -21.19 6.36
CA PRO A 83 -3.73 -21.93 5.50
C PRO A 83 -2.31 -21.36 5.52
N VAL A 84 -2.16 -20.03 5.68
CA VAL A 84 -0.87 -19.35 5.76
C VAL A 84 -0.19 -19.66 7.10
N LEU A 85 -0.92 -19.56 8.21
CA LEU A 85 -0.43 -19.84 9.56
C LEU A 85 0.02 -21.30 9.75
N ILE A 86 -0.70 -22.27 9.15
CA ILE A 86 -0.36 -23.69 9.26
C ILE A 86 0.93 -24.00 8.48
N ARG A 87 1.14 -23.35 7.33
CA ARG A 87 2.30 -23.61 6.45
C ARG A 87 3.57 -22.97 6.96
N ARG A 88 3.48 -21.83 7.64
CA ARG A 88 4.62 -21.00 8.01
C ARG A 88 4.31 -20.34 9.36
N GLN A 89 5.22 -20.45 10.33
CA GLN A 89 5.08 -19.89 11.69
C GLN A 89 5.19 -18.34 11.69
N HIS A 90 4.34 -17.68 10.91
CA HIS A 90 4.31 -16.22 10.77
C HIS A 90 3.44 -15.58 11.86
N SER A 91 3.73 -14.33 12.18
CA SER A 91 2.86 -13.52 13.04
C SER A 91 1.48 -13.29 12.37
N LEU A 92 0.49 -12.91 13.18
CA LEU A 92 -0.85 -12.58 12.67
C LEU A 92 -0.86 -11.44 11.65
N PRO A 93 -0.13 -10.32 11.85
CA PRO A 93 -0.05 -9.26 10.84
C PRO A 93 0.53 -9.75 9.51
N ARG A 94 1.65 -10.48 9.51
CA ARG A 94 2.23 -11.02 8.28
C ARG A 94 1.28 -12.01 7.59
N ALA A 95 0.63 -12.89 8.34
CA ALA A 95 -0.32 -13.84 7.78
C ALA A 95 -1.52 -13.15 7.12
N LEU A 96 -2.02 -12.05 7.72
CA LEU A 96 -3.05 -11.21 7.12
C LEU A 96 -2.56 -10.56 5.81
N LEU A 97 -1.36 -9.96 5.83
CA LEU A 97 -0.77 -9.31 4.65
C LEU A 97 -0.61 -10.30 3.49
N LEU A 98 -0.10 -11.51 3.75
CA LEU A 98 0.01 -12.56 2.74
C LEU A 98 -1.35 -13.00 2.20
N ALA A 99 -2.34 -13.18 3.07
CA ALA A 99 -3.69 -13.57 2.66
C ALA A 99 -4.40 -12.49 1.83
N MET A 100 -4.10 -11.21 2.07
CA MET A 100 -4.69 -10.07 1.37
C MET A 100 -3.86 -9.57 0.18
N ALA A 101 -2.64 -10.06 0.01
CA ALA A 101 -1.65 -9.53 -0.92
C ALA A 101 -2.16 -9.39 -2.35
N GLU A 102 -2.85 -10.40 -2.88
CA GLU A 102 -3.37 -10.38 -4.26
C GLU A 102 -4.37 -9.24 -4.44
N ARG A 103 -5.37 -9.16 -3.56
CA ARG A 103 -6.41 -8.13 -3.60
C ARG A 103 -5.84 -6.73 -3.34
N MET A 104 -4.94 -6.59 -2.35
CA MET A 104 -4.26 -5.34 -2.06
C MET A 104 -3.47 -4.86 -3.29
N ARG A 105 -2.71 -5.76 -3.92
CA ARG A 105 -1.92 -5.45 -5.11
C ARG A 105 -2.81 -5.03 -6.28
N GLU A 106 -3.86 -5.79 -6.57
CA GLU A 106 -4.80 -5.47 -7.64
C GLU A 106 -5.36 -4.07 -7.47
N VAL A 107 -5.93 -3.77 -6.30
CA VAL A 107 -6.57 -2.48 -6.02
C VAL A 107 -5.55 -1.33 -6.04
N TYR A 108 -4.39 -1.51 -5.42
CA TYR A 108 -3.34 -0.49 -5.37
C TYR A 108 -2.79 -0.18 -6.77
N ILE A 109 -2.32 -1.21 -7.49
CA ILE A 109 -1.68 -1.04 -8.80
C ILE A 109 -2.69 -0.49 -9.81
N SER A 110 -3.89 -1.05 -9.88
CA SER A 110 -4.91 -0.57 -10.84
C SER A 110 -5.30 0.89 -10.57
N THR A 111 -5.48 1.30 -9.31
CA THR A 111 -5.81 2.69 -8.96
C THR A 111 -4.74 3.68 -9.44
N PHE A 112 -3.47 3.43 -9.10
CA PHE A 112 -2.40 4.34 -9.49
C PHE A 112 -2.05 4.26 -10.98
N SER A 113 -2.16 3.07 -11.58
CA SER A 113 -1.99 2.86 -13.02
C SER A 113 -3.02 3.65 -13.83
N GLU A 114 -4.30 3.51 -13.48
CA GLU A 114 -5.39 4.22 -14.15
C GLU A 114 -5.24 5.73 -14.02
N LEU A 115 -4.97 6.25 -12.81
CA LEU A 115 -4.83 7.69 -12.59
C LEU A 115 -3.59 8.29 -13.29
N ALA A 116 -2.46 7.57 -13.28
CA ALA A 116 -1.26 8.03 -13.98
C ALA A 116 -1.49 8.11 -15.50
N ALA A 117 -2.21 7.13 -16.05
CA ALA A 117 -2.60 7.10 -17.46
C ALA A 117 -3.63 8.18 -17.81
N GLU A 118 -4.68 8.33 -16.99
CA GLU A 118 -5.74 9.31 -17.20
C GLU A 118 -5.20 10.75 -17.22
N HIS A 119 -4.32 11.08 -16.28
CA HIS A 119 -3.73 12.43 -16.17
C HIS A 119 -2.41 12.60 -16.92
N GLN A 120 -1.89 11.54 -17.56
CA GLN A 120 -0.60 11.56 -18.26
C GLN A 120 0.55 12.10 -17.38
N VAL A 121 0.64 11.64 -16.13
CA VAL A 121 1.58 12.16 -15.11
C VAL A 121 2.39 11.04 -14.47
N HIS A 122 3.61 11.33 -14.03
CA HIS A 122 4.36 10.38 -13.19
C HIS A 122 3.80 10.38 -11.77
N MET A 123 3.71 9.20 -11.15
CA MET A 123 3.23 9.08 -9.77
C MET A 123 4.22 8.25 -8.95
N ALA A 124 4.92 8.91 -8.02
CA ALA A 124 5.59 8.26 -6.91
C ALA A 124 4.52 7.88 -5.89
N ALA A 125 3.96 6.69 -6.01
CA ALA A 125 2.71 6.27 -5.38
C ALA A 125 2.82 5.97 -3.89
N GLY A 126 3.88 6.42 -3.21
CA GLY A 126 4.14 6.05 -1.84
C GLY A 126 4.41 4.56 -1.73
N THR A 127 4.00 3.96 -0.61
CA THR A 127 4.27 2.55 -0.34
C THR A 127 3.05 1.74 0.05
N THR A 128 3.21 0.43 -0.04
CA THR A 128 2.27 -0.58 0.43
C THR A 128 3.02 -1.81 0.95
N LEU A 129 2.35 -2.63 1.76
CA LEU A 129 2.93 -3.85 2.32
C LEU A 129 2.57 -5.05 1.44
N LEU A 130 3.52 -5.56 0.67
CA LEU A 130 3.29 -6.66 -0.26
C LEU A 130 4.45 -7.67 -0.27
N PRO A 131 4.19 -8.96 -0.53
CA PRO A 131 5.23 -9.87 -1.00
C PRO A 131 5.63 -9.51 -2.44
N HIS A 132 6.80 -9.97 -2.89
CA HIS A 132 7.12 -9.89 -4.32
C HIS A 132 6.29 -10.87 -5.13
N VAL A 133 6.07 -10.55 -6.41
CA VAL A 133 5.34 -11.44 -7.32
C VAL A 133 6.20 -12.66 -7.60
N ASN A 134 5.58 -13.84 -7.62
CA ASN A 134 6.24 -15.14 -7.82
C ASN A 134 7.28 -15.52 -6.75
N GLU A 135 7.25 -14.90 -5.57
CA GLU A 135 8.09 -15.27 -4.43
C GLU A 135 7.25 -16.06 -3.40
N ASP A 136 7.54 -17.35 -3.19
CA ASP A 136 6.90 -18.18 -2.15
C ASP A 136 7.74 -18.22 -0.85
N SER A 137 8.45 -17.14 -0.53
CA SER A 137 9.23 -17.05 0.70
C SER A 137 8.37 -16.76 1.93
N GLY A 138 7.17 -16.21 1.73
CA GLY A 138 6.34 -15.65 2.80
C GLY A 138 6.86 -14.31 3.33
N ARG A 139 7.85 -13.70 2.65
CA ARG A 139 8.35 -12.36 3.00
C ARG A 139 7.38 -11.31 2.49
N VAL A 140 7.23 -10.26 3.28
CA VAL A 140 6.43 -9.06 2.95
C VAL A 140 7.34 -7.86 3.18
N TYR A 141 7.29 -6.89 2.28
CA TYR A 141 8.13 -5.71 2.31
C TYR A 141 7.27 -4.45 2.30
N ASN A 142 7.82 -3.36 2.81
CA ASN A 142 7.29 -2.02 2.59
C ASN A 142 7.85 -1.53 1.25
N THR A 143 7.04 -1.64 0.20
CA THR A 143 7.47 -1.46 -1.20
C THR A 143 6.93 -0.16 -1.76
N PHE A 144 7.84 0.68 -2.25
CA PHE A 144 7.58 1.86 -3.06
C PHE A 144 7.30 1.49 -4.52
N PHE A 145 6.39 2.23 -5.17
CA PHE A 145 6.09 2.10 -6.59
C PHE A 145 6.15 3.45 -7.31
N LEU A 146 6.82 3.48 -8.46
CA LEU A 146 6.80 4.60 -9.39
C LEU A 146 6.04 4.20 -10.65
N PHE A 147 5.01 4.97 -10.98
CA PHE A 147 4.21 4.81 -12.19
C PHE A 147 4.58 5.87 -13.21
N GLY A 148 4.66 5.47 -14.49
CA GLY A 148 4.84 6.37 -15.62
C GLY A 148 3.50 6.86 -16.19
N PRO A 149 3.51 7.87 -17.08
CA PRO A 149 2.32 8.46 -17.70
C PRO A 149 1.47 7.50 -18.54
N SER A 150 1.99 6.32 -18.89
CA SER A 150 1.23 5.25 -19.55
C SER A 150 0.43 4.39 -18.57
N GLY A 151 0.59 4.60 -17.27
CA GLY A 151 0.07 3.74 -16.22
C GLY A 151 0.98 2.54 -15.88
N SER A 152 2.11 2.34 -16.57
CA SER A 152 3.03 1.23 -16.25
C SER A 152 3.84 1.51 -14.99
N VAL A 153 4.10 0.48 -14.18
CA VAL A 153 5.13 0.53 -13.13
C VAL A 153 6.51 0.61 -13.78
N ILE A 154 7.26 1.67 -13.50
CA ILE A 154 8.59 1.91 -14.06
C ILE A 154 9.72 1.64 -13.06
N ALA A 155 9.43 1.68 -11.76
CA ALA A 155 10.39 1.30 -10.72
C ALA A 155 9.67 0.85 -9.45
N THR A 156 10.35 0.00 -8.68
CA THR A 156 9.96 -0.41 -7.32
C THR A 156 11.18 -0.38 -6.41
N ALA A 157 10.99 -0.13 -5.13
CA ALA A 157 12.06 -0.20 -4.13
C ALA A 157 11.52 -0.64 -2.78
N ASP A 158 12.20 -1.54 -2.10
CA ASP A 158 11.84 -1.94 -0.75
C ASP A 158 12.54 -1.06 0.29
N LYS A 159 11.93 -0.95 1.46
CA LYS A 159 12.48 -0.20 2.58
C LYS A 159 13.56 -1.03 3.28
N VAL A 160 14.79 -0.53 3.25
CA VAL A 160 15.95 -1.16 3.93
C VAL A 160 15.93 -0.93 5.44
N ASN A 161 15.58 0.28 5.89
CA ASN A 161 15.66 0.67 7.30
C ASN A 161 14.28 0.64 7.95
N LEU A 162 13.95 -0.48 8.59
CA LEU A 162 12.67 -0.66 9.28
C LEU A 162 12.66 0.00 10.66
N ILE A 163 11.50 0.50 11.07
CA ILE A 163 11.24 0.89 12.46
C ILE A 163 10.73 -0.30 13.29
N ASP A 164 10.74 -0.19 14.62
CA ASP A 164 10.29 -1.27 15.53
C ASP A 164 8.86 -1.77 15.22
N LEU A 165 7.97 -0.87 14.80
CA LEU A 165 6.61 -1.22 14.40
C LEU A 165 6.55 -2.09 13.14
N GLU A 166 7.52 -1.97 12.25
CA GLU A 166 7.58 -2.75 11.00
C GLU A 166 8.26 -4.11 11.22
N ALA A 167 9.22 -4.18 12.15
CA ALA A 167 10.01 -5.38 12.41
C ALA A 167 9.20 -6.53 13.05
N ASP A 168 9.91 -7.59 13.44
CA ASP A 168 9.42 -8.86 13.99
C ASP A 168 8.39 -8.73 15.13
N LYS A 169 8.56 -7.76 16.03
CA LYS A 169 7.65 -7.52 17.17
C LYS A 169 6.43 -6.67 16.81
N GLY A 170 6.41 -6.09 15.62
CA GLY A 170 5.38 -5.20 15.12
C GLY A 170 4.52 -5.88 14.06
N LEU A 171 4.75 -5.52 12.79
CA LEU A 171 4.07 -6.07 11.62
C LEU A 171 4.77 -7.29 11.03
N ASP A 172 5.98 -7.59 11.49
CA ASP A 172 6.78 -8.71 11.00
C ASP A 172 6.96 -8.59 9.48
N ILE A 173 7.47 -7.46 8.99
CA ILE A 173 7.89 -7.28 7.60
C ILE A 173 9.41 -7.35 7.47
N CYS A 174 9.88 -7.49 6.23
CA CYS A 174 11.28 -7.71 5.89
C CYS A 174 11.90 -6.43 5.32
N ALA A 175 13.17 -6.19 5.67
CA ALA A 175 14.00 -5.25 4.94
C ALA A 175 14.37 -5.83 3.56
N GLY A 176 14.50 -4.95 2.56
CA GLY A 176 14.86 -5.29 1.18
C GLY A 176 15.52 -4.11 0.48
#